data_AF-A0A7C7A6F8-F1
#
_entry.id   AF-A0A7C7A6F8-F1
#
_cell.length_a   1.000
_cell.length_b   1.000
_cell.length_c   1.000
_cell.angle_alpha   90.00
_cell.angle_beta   90.00
_cell.angle_gamma   90.00
#
_symmetry.space_group_name_H-M   'P 1'
#
loop_
_entity.id
_entity.type
_entity.pdbx_description
1 polymer ?
#
loop_
_entity_poly.entity_id
_entity_poly.type
_entity_poly.pdbx_seq_one_letter_code
_entity_poly.pdbx_strand_id
1 'polypeptide(L)' 'MKLMRKPIEVIAWFDFQGNAVPIRFRYEDENQELRVVKVDKIIKKDINKFAGNSMLEYTCETCDNGIV' A
#
# COMPACT_ATOMS: atom_id res chain seq x y z
N MET A 1 15.33 -3.96 2.47
CA MET A 1 14.05 -3.48 1.93
C MET A 1 14.12 -3.60 0.40
N LYS A 2 13.39 -4.55 -0.20
CA LYS A 2 13.34 -4.71 -1.66
C LYS A 2 12.22 -3.78 -2.16
N LEU A 3 12.57 -2.74 -2.90
CA LEU A 3 11.55 -1.84 -3.49
C LEU A 3 10.98 -2.52 -4.74
N MET A 4 9.73 -2.97 -4.65
CA MET A 4 9.05 -3.67 -5.75
C MET A 4 7.84 -2.86 -6.20
N ARG A 5 7.80 -2.49 -7.47
CA ARG A 5 6.62 -1.86 -8.08
C ARG A 5 5.74 -2.94 -8.70
N LYS A 6 4.75 -3.42 -7.95
CA LYS A 6 3.76 -4.40 -8.42
C LYS A 6 2.41 -3.72 -8.65
N PRO A 7 1.67 -4.07 -9.71
CA PRO A 7 0.25 -3.74 -9.81
C PRO A 7 -0.48 -4.35 -8.61
N ILE A 8 -1.44 -3.60 -8.07
CA ILE A 8 -2.27 -4.03 -6.94
C ILE A 8 -3.73 -3.75 -7.23
N GLU A 9 -4.61 -4.52 -6.60
CA GLU A 9 -6.02 -4.18 -6.46
C GLU A 9 -6.26 -3.74 -5.02
N VAL A 10 -6.93 -2.60 -4.82
CA VAL A 10 -7.04 -1.94 -3.51
C VAL A 10 -8.48 -1.59 -3.17
N ILE A 11 -8.84 -1.85 -1.91
CA ILE A 11 -10.00 -1.26 -1.24
C ILE A 11 -9.47 -0.08 -0.41
N ALA A 12 -9.95 1.10 -0.74
CA ALA A 12 -9.61 2.34 -0.06
C ALA A 12 -10.87 3.14 0.25
N TRP A 13 -10.82 3.91 1.34
CA TRP A 13 -11.74 5.02 1.54
C TRP A 13 -11.06 6.31 1.11
N PHE A 14 -11.85 7.34 0.83
CA PHE A 14 -11.32 8.65 0.46
C PHE A 14 -11.54 9.61 1.61
N ASP A 15 -10.49 10.33 2.01
CA ASP A 15 -10.64 11.40 2.99
C ASP A 15 -11.36 12.62 2.39
N PHE A 16 -11.72 13.59 3.23
CA PHE A 16 -12.40 14.81 2.78
C PHE A 16 -11.58 15.67 1.82
N GLN A 17 -10.26 15.44 1.73
CA GLN A 17 -9.37 16.10 0.78
C GLN A 17 -9.25 15.32 -0.54
N GLY A 18 -9.95 14.19 -0.67
CA GLY A 18 -9.92 13.33 -1.85
C GLY A 18 -8.72 12.39 -1.91
N ASN A 19 -7.96 12.22 -0.83
CA ASN A 19 -6.85 11.27 -0.83
C ASN A 19 -7.39 9.86 -0.60
N ALA A 20 -6.97 8.91 -1.44
CA ALA A 20 -7.21 7.49 -1.21
C ALA A 20 -6.41 7.01 0.00
N VAL A 21 -7.08 6.37 0.95
CA VAL A 21 -6.50 5.81 2.16
C VAL A 21 -6.73 4.29 2.15
N PRO A 22 -5.67 3.46 2.07
CA PRO A 22 -5.80 2.03 1.89
C PRO A 22 -6.32 1.33 3.16
N ILE A 23 -7.24 0.37 2.97
CA ILE A 23 -7.73 -0.53 4.04
C ILE A 23 -7.20 -1.94 3.82
N ARG A 24 -7.22 -2.38 2.57
CA ARG A 24 -6.84 -3.74 2.16
C ARG A 24 -6.44 -3.70 0.71
N PHE A 25 -5.41 -4.44 0.35
CA PHE A 25 -5.02 -4.62 -1.05
C PHE A 25 -4.60 -6.06 -1.30
N ARG A 26 -4.55 -6.44 -2.57
CA ARG A 26 -3.95 -7.70 -2.99
C ARG A 26 -3.04 -7.49 -4.19
N TYR A 27 -2.05 -8.35 -4.32
CA TYR A 27 -1.09 -8.34 -5.41
C TYR A 27 -0.69 -9.77 -5.78
N GLU A 28 -0.19 -9.95 -6.98
CA GLU A 28 0.35 -11.22 -7.45
C GLU A 28 1.81 -11.37 -6.99
N ASP A 29 2.12 -12.45 -6.28
CA ASP A 29 3.47 -12.73 -5.79
C ASP A 29 4.40 -13.31 -6.88
N GLU A 30 5.58 -13.82 -6.51
CA GLU A 30 6.53 -14.38 -7.47
C GLU A 30 6.07 -15.75 -8.03
N ASN A 31 5.11 -16.42 -7.37
CA ASN A 31 4.53 -17.70 -7.76
C ASN A 31 3.17 -17.56 -8.46
N GLN A 32 2.80 -16.35 -8.88
CA GLN A 32 1.51 -16.05 -9.50
C GLN A 32 0.31 -16.26 -8.56
N GLU A 33 0.53 -16.26 -7.24
CA GLU A 33 -0.54 -16.36 -6.26
C GLU A 33 -1.01 -14.96 -5.82
N LEU A 34 -2.32 -14.80 -5.64
CA LEU A 34 -2.88 -13.56 -5.09
C LEU A 34 -2.68 -13.51 -3.57
N ARG A 35 -1.76 -12.66 -3.13
CA ARG A 35 -1.53 -12.35 -1.72
C ARG A 35 -2.38 -11.16 -1.31
N VAL A 36 -3.15 -11.34 -0.25
CA VAL A 36 -3.96 -10.29 0.36
C VAL A 36 -3.19 -9.70 1.53
N VAL A 37 -3.15 -8.38 1.63
CA VAL A 37 -2.59 -7.65 2.75
C VAL A 37 -3.68 -6.76 3.35
N LYS A 38 -3.88 -6.88 4.65
CA LYS A 38 -4.78 -6.01 5.41
C LYS A 38 -3.97 -4.92 6.11
N VAL A 39 -4.39 -3.67 5.96
CA VAL A 39 -3.79 -2.53 6.67
C VAL A 39 -4.47 -2.41 8.04
N ASP A 40 -3.72 -2.62 9.11
CA ASP A 40 -4.26 -2.48 10.47
C ASP A 40 -4.04 -1.07 11.01
N LYS A 41 -2.88 -0.47 10.72
CA LYS A 41 -2.57 0.89 11.14
C LYS A 41 -1.72 1.63 10.12
N ILE A 42 -2.07 2.88 9.86
CA ILE A 42 -1.21 3.80 9.13
C ILE A 42 -0.26 4.46 10.12
N ILE A 43 1.03 4.24 9.96
CA ILE A 43 2.09 4.82 10.80
C ILE A 43 2.44 6.23 10.30
N LYS A 44 2.50 6.41 8.97
CA LYS A 44 2.92 7.66 8.34
C LYS A 44 2.21 7.89 7.00
N LYS A 45 1.91 9.15 6.70
CA LYS A 45 1.45 9.67 5.40
C LYS A 45 2.41 10.77 4.96
N ASP A 46 3.00 10.64 3.78
CA ASP A 46 3.97 11.61 3.23
C ASP A 46 3.74 11.83 1.73
N ILE A 47 4.29 12.90 1.17
CA ILE A 47 4.27 13.17 -0.26
C ILE A 47 5.68 12.95 -0.80
N ASN A 48 5.85 11.86 -1.54
CA ASN A 48 7.11 11.55 -2.20
C ASN A 48 7.11 12.12 -3.62
N LYS A 49 8.14 12.88 -3.99
CA LYS A 49 8.31 13.44 -5.33
C LYS A 49 9.29 12.61 -6.15
N PHE A 50 8.96 11.35 -6.37
CA PHE A 50 9.83 10.47 -7.16
C PHE A 50 9.74 10.82 -8.65
N ALA A 51 10.88 11.14 -9.27
CA ALA A 51 10.97 11.51 -10.68
C ALA A 51 9.98 12.62 -11.11
N GLY A 52 9.72 13.58 -10.21
CA GLY A 52 8.77 14.69 -10.46
C GLY A 52 7.30 14.35 -10.27
N ASN A 53 6.95 13.07 -10.08
CA ASN A 53 5.59 12.65 -9.77
C ASN A 53 5.34 12.75 -8.26
N SER A 54 4.39 13.61 -7.87
CA SER A 54 3.94 13.69 -6.48
C SER A 54 3.05 12.49 -6.18
N MET A 55 3.57 11.54 -5.42
CA MET A 55 2.88 10.34 -4.98
C MET A 55 2.61 10.42 -3.49
N LEU A 56 1.42 9.99 -3.11
CA LEU A 56 1.09 9.83 -1.70
C LEU A 56 1.65 8.50 -1.21
N GLU A 57 2.54 8.57 -0.23
CA GLU A 57 3.22 7.41 0.36
C GLU A 57 2.63 7.12 1.73
N TYR A 58 2.18 5.88 1.93
CA TYR A 58 1.67 5.40 3.21
C TYR A 58 2.59 4.32 3.78
N THR A 59 3.10 4.55 4.98
CA THR A 59 3.76 3.51 5.78
C THR A 59 2.71 2.85 6.67
N CYS A 60 2.48 1.56 6.45
CA CYS A 60 1.44 0.80 7.12
C CYS A 60 2.04 -0.32 7.97
N GLU A 61 1.37 -0.62 9.08
CA GLU A 61 1.56 -1.84 9.88
C GLU A 61 0.46 -2.85 9.51
N THR A 62 0.82 -4.12 9.47
CA THR A 62 -0.05 -5.24 9.14
C THR A 62 0.18 -6.35 10.17
N CYS A 63 -0.87 -7.07 10.56
CA CYS A 63 -0.82 -8.17 11.52
C CYS A 63 -0.58 -9.54 10.87
N ASP A 64 -0.34 -9.58 9.56
CA ASP A 64 0.00 -10.82 8.87
C ASP A 64 1.42 -11.26 9.32
N ASN A 65 1.48 -12.37 10.06
CA ASN A 65 2.66 -13.02 10.66
C ASN A 65 3.86 -13.15 9.68
N GLY A 66 4.59 -12.06 9.44
CA GLY A 66 5.91 -12.06 8.81
C GLY A 66 5.95 -12.24 7.29
N ILE A 67 4.87 -11.99 6.55
CA ILE A 67 4.97 -11.90 5.08
C ILE A 67 5.18 -10.43 4.71
N VAL A 68 6.45 -10.09 4.46
CA VAL A 68 6.93 -8.79 3.94
C VAL A 68 7.57 -8.99 2.58
#